data_AF-A0A956CN14-F1
#
_entry.id   AF-A0A956CN14-F1
#
_cell.length_a   1.000
_cell.length_b   1.000
_cell.length_c   1.000
_cell.angle_alpha   90.00
_cell.angle_beta   90.00
_cell.angle_gamma   90.00
#
_symmetry.space_group_name_H-M   'P 1'
#
loop_
_entity.id
_entity.type
_entity.pdbx_description
1 polymer ?
#
loop_
_entity_poly.entity_id
_entity_poly.type
_entity_poly.pdbx_seq_one_letter_code
_entity_poly.pdbx_strand_id
1 'polypeptide(L)'
;VLATQNPMDLDYRALSNAGVWCIGRLQTDADRARVVDGITGSTAEAREVGNVVEKLAPRWFLVRNVHANEGTRLVQPRWAMSFLRGPMTRVELQKARRAREREEGTGAVGGAESNSDIEMENPTGRVAANYRTGPNPRFPAERGYGPP
;
A
#
# COMPACT_ATOMS: atom_id res chain seq x y z
N VAL A 1 -4.06 6.04 1.92
CA VAL A 1 -3.62 6.00 0.50
C VAL A 1 -3.68 7.42 -0.03
N LEU A 2 -2.56 7.95 -0.53
CA LEU A 2 -2.47 9.27 -1.16
C LEU A 2 -2.23 9.05 -2.66
N ALA A 3 -2.96 9.76 -3.50
CA ALA A 3 -2.83 9.68 -4.96
C ALA A 3 -2.99 11.07 -5.58
N THR A 4 -2.17 11.38 -6.57
CA THR A 4 -2.26 12.61 -7.36
C THR A 4 -2.01 12.31 -8.83
N GLN A 5 -2.57 13.13 -9.72
CA GLN A 5 -2.18 13.18 -11.13
C GLN A 5 -1.22 14.34 -11.43
N ASN A 6 -1.14 15.32 -10.52
CA ASN A 6 -0.19 16.42 -10.62
C ASN A 6 0.98 16.17 -9.65
N PRO A 7 2.15 15.78 -10.15
CA PRO A 7 3.29 15.49 -9.31
C PRO A 7 3.79 16.71 -8.52
N MET A 8 3.51 17.95 -8.95
CA MET A 8 3.90 19.17 -8.23
C MET A 8 3.13 19.38 -6.92
N ASP A 9 1.99 18.73 -6.74
CA ASP A 9 1.15 18.91 -5.54
C ASP A 9 1.72 18.20 -4.30
N LEU A 10 2.79 17.40 -4.48
CA LEU A 10 3.36 16.58 -3.42
C LEU A 10 4.78 17.03 -3.03
N ASP A 11 4.98 17.24 -1.73
CA ASP A 11 6.31 17.31 -1.16
C ASP A 11 6.85 15.88 -0.97
N TYR A 12 7.63 15.42 -1.95
CA TYR A 12 8.19 14.07 -1.95
C TYR A 12 9.16 13.81 -0.80
N ARG A 13 9.79 14.85 -0.22
CA ARG A 13 10.65 14.68 0.96
C ARG A 13 9.82 14.48 2.22
N ALA A 14 8.72 15.21 2.37
CA ALA A 14 7.78 14.99 3.46
C ALA A 14 7.13 13.59 3.40
N LEU A 15 7.01 13.03 2.19
CA LEU A 15 6.47 11.68 1.97
C LEU A 15 7.50 10.55 2.09
N SER A 16 8.79 10.84 2.32
CA SER A 16 9.88 9.84 2.38
C SER A 16 9.63 8.69 3.36
N ASN A 17 8.85 8.90 4.42
CA ASN A 17 8.45 7.88 5.39
C ASN A 17 7.34 6.93 4.89
N ALA A 18 6.79 7.15 3.68
CA ALA A 18 5.80 6.27 3.12
C ALA A 18 6.39 4.88 2.85
N GLY A 19 5.80 3.85 3.47
CA GLY A 19 6.29 2.47 3.37
C GLY A 19 6.11 1.83 1.99
N VAL A 20 5.13 2.28 1.19
CA VAL A 20 4.86 1.75 -0.16
C VAL A 20 4.63 2.88 -1.14
N TRP A 21 5.33 2.82 -2.27
CA TRP A 21 5.24 3.75 -3.39
C TRP A 21 4.80 3.01 -4.65
N CYS A 22 3.87 3.60 -5.40
CA CYS A 22 3.45 3.13 -6.71
C CYS A 22 3.56 4.30 -7.70
N ILE A 23 4.55 4.27 -8.58
CA ILE A 23 4.91 5.39 -9.47
C ILE A 23 4.60 4.99 -10.91
N GLY A 24 3.75 5.76 -11.57
CA GLY A 24 3.45 5.59 -12.99
C GLY A 24 4.45 6.33 -13.90
N ARG A 25 4.10 6.44 -15.17
CA ARG A 25 4.89 7.21 -16.15
C ARG A 25 4.84 8.72 -15.83
N LEU A 26 6.01 9.33 -15.66
CA LEU A 26 6.16 10.78 -15.45
C LEU A 26 6.51 11.47 -16.77
N GLN A 27 5.83 12.58 -17.07
CA GLN A 27 5.97 13.27 -18.36
C GLN A 27 7.23 14.13 -18.43
N THR A 28 7.60 14.79 -17.34
CA THR A 28 8.68 15.78 -17.33
C THR A 28 9.87 15.28 -16.52
N ASP A 29 11.07 15.72 -16.90
CA ASP A 29 12.30 15.40 -16.17
C ASP A 29 12.31 15.99 -14.76
N ALA A 30 11.71 17.17 -14.59
CA ALA A 30 11.60 17.84 -13.30
C ALA A 30 10.76 17.02 -12.31
N ASP A 31 9.61 16.51 -12.75
CA ASP A 31 8.76 15.67 -11.90
C ASP A 31 9.43 14.35 -11.56
N ARG A 32 10.16 13.78 -12.51
CA ARG A 32 10.95 12.57 -12.26
C ARG A 32 12.03 12.80 -11.24
N ALA A 33 12.82 13.86 -11.39
CA ALA A 33 13.89 14.17 -10.45
C ALA A 33 13.34 14.33 -9.01
N ARG A 34 12.21 15.04 -8.84
CA ARG A 34 11.56 15.21 -7.53
C ARG A 34 11.08 13.90 -6.92
N VAL A 35 10.40 13.07 -7.70
CA VAL A 35 9.92 11.76 -7.24
C VAL A 35 11.10 10.88 -6.84
N VAL A 36 12.13 10.79 -7.68
CA VAL A 36 13.33 9.97 -7.44
C VAL A 36 14.07 10.42 -6.18
N ASP A 37 14.23 11.74 -5.98
CA ASP A 37 14.86 12.29 -4.76
C ASP A 37 14.07 11.91 -3.49
N GLY A 38 12.74 11.89 -3.56
CA GLY A 38 11.92 11.53 -2.40
C GLY A 38 11.85 10.04 -2.07
N ILE A 39 12.16 9.15 -3.02
CA ILE A 39 12.03 7.70 -2.83
C ILE A 39 13.37 6.97 -2.75
N THR A 40 14.50 7.62 -2.96
CA THR A 40 15.81 6.95 -2.95
C THR A 40 16.68 7.47 -1.81
N GLY A 41 17.50 6.58 -1.25
CA GLY A 41 18.40 6.92 -0.14
C GLY A 41 19.84 7.20 -0.59
N SER A 42 20.18 6.92 -1.85
CA SER A 42 21.52 7.06 -2.40
C SER A 42 21.50 7.50 -3.87
N THR A 43 22.58 8.12 -4.33
CA THR A 43 22.73 8.58 -5.72
C THR A 43 22.76 7.44 -6.74
N ALA A 44 23.31 6.29 -6.37
CA ALA A 44 23.32 5.10 -7.22
C ALA A 44 21.90 4.57 -7.44
N GLU A 45 21.13 4.44 -6.35
CA GLU A 45 19.72 4.02 -6.39
C GLU A 45 18.88 5.03 -7.19
N ALA A 46 19.11 6.33 -6.98
CA ALA A 46 18.43 7.39 -7.73
C ALA A 46 18.59 7.23 -9.25
N ARG A 47 19.82 6.94 -9.70
CA ARG A 47 20.11 6.74 -11.12
C ARG A 47 19.42 5.50 -11.69
N GLU A 48 19.44 4.39 -10.96
CA GLU A 48 18.77 3.15 -11.38
C GLU A 48 17.26 3.35 -11.49
N VAL A 49 16.63 3.86 -10.43
CA VAL A 49 15.20 4.13 -10.39
C VAL A 49 14.80 5.13 -11.47
N GLY A 50 15.55 6.21 -11.65
CA GLY A 50 15.31 7.21 -12.69
C GLY A 50 15.27 6.60 -14.10
N ASN A 51 16.24 5.74 -14.43
CA ASN A 51 16.31 5.06 -15.72
C ASN A 51 15.12 4.11 -15.96
N VAL A 52 14.61 3.47 -14.91
CA VAL A 52 13.44 2.58 -15.02
C VAL A 52 12.17 3.41 -15.22
N VAL A 53 11.97 4.46 -14.42
CA VAL A 53 10.81 5.35 -14.52
C VAL A 53 10.73 6.02 -15.90
N GLU A 54 11.87 6.32 -16.50
CA GLU A 54 11.97 6.84 -17.87
C GLU A 54 11.33 5.95 -18.92
N LYS A 55 11.56 4.64 -18.79
CA LYS A 55 11.15 3.65 -19.77
C LYS A 55 9.78 3.06 -19.48
N LEU A 56 9.10 3.52 -18.42
CA LEU A 56 7.76 3.03 -18.07
C LEU A 56 6.78 3.30 -19.21
N ALA A 57 6.24 2.22 -19.76
CA ALA A 57 5.13 2.29 -20.69
C ALA A 57 3.82 2.71 -19.98
N PRO A 58 2.82 3.24 -20.71
CA PRO A 58 1.51 3.52 -20.13
C PRO A 58 0.93 2.29 -19.41
N ARG A 59 0.34 2.52 -18.24
CA ARG A 59 -0.23 1.50 -17.33
C ARG A 59 0.80 0.58 -16.66
N TRP A 60 2.08 0.88 -16.73
CA TRP A 60 3.08 0.23 -15.88
C TRP A 60 3.38 1.10 -14.67
N PHE A 61 3.59 0.45 -13.54
CA PHE A 61 3.93 1.08 -12.28
C PHE A 61 5.20 0.47 -11.71
N LEU A 62 6.09 1.34 -11.27
CA LEU A 62 7.18 0.99 -10.39
C LEU A 62 6.64 0.92 -8.95
N VAL A 63 6.80 -0.21 -8.30
CA VAL A 63 6.40 -0.42 -6.92
C VAL A 63 7.64 -0.60 -6.04
N ARG A 64 7.76 0.26 -5.03
CA ARG A 64 8.82 0.19 -4.02
C ARG A 64 8.20 0.04 -2.64
N ASN A 65 8.58 -1.00 -1.92
CA ASN A 65 8.16 -1.22 -0.54
C ASN A 65 9.40 -1.20 0.35
N VAL A 66 9.47 -0.25 1.28
CA VAL A 66 10.62 -0.05 2.16
C VAL A 66 10.83 -1.23 3.12
N HIS A 67 9.77 -1.97 3.42
CA HIS A 67 9.82 -3.14 4.31
C HIS A 67 10.03 -4.45 3.57
N ALA A 68 10.03 -4.45 2.23
CA ALA A 68 10.30 -5.65 1.46
C ALA A 68 11.81 -5.79 1.24
N ASN A 69 12.36 -6.96 1.57
CA ASN A 69 13.76 -7.30 1.24
C ASN A 69 13.96 -7.45 -0.27
N GLU A 70 12.88 -7.68 -1.00
CA GLU A 70 12.88 -7.68 -2.45
C GLU A 70 12.77 -6.23 -2.93
N GLY A 71 13.73 -5.81 -3.76
CA GLY A 71 13.82 -4.45 -4.27
C GLY A 71 12.64 -4.04 -5.17
N THR A 72 12.87 -3.04 -5.99
CA THR A 72 11.84 -2.44 -6.83
C THR A 72 11.19 -3.44 -7.80
N ARG A 73 9.86 -3.43 -7.90
CA ARG A 73 9.09 -4.32 -8.80
C ARG A 73 8.32 -3.53 -9.85
N LEU A 74 8.09 -4.15 -11.01
CA LEU A 74 7.19 -3.62 -12.03
C LEU A 74 5.85 -4.32 -11.96
N VAL A 75 4.77 -3.54 -11.97
CA VAL A 75 3.40 -4.05 -11.94
C VAL A 75 2.61 -3.44 -13.09
N GLN A 76 1.94 -4.31 -13.85
CA GLN A 76 0.92 -3.92 -14.81
C GLN A 76 -0.45 -4.38 -14.28
N PRO A 77 -1.38 -3.45 -13.99
CA PRO A 77 -2.73 -3.83 -13.61
C PRO A 77 -3.45 -4.40 -14.83
N ARG A 78 -4.04 -5.58 -14.69
CA ARG A 78 -4.81 -6.22 -15.77
C ARG A 78 -6.14 -5.48 -16.01
N TRP A 79 -6.85 -5.19 -14.92
CA TRP A 79 -8.14 -4.49 -14.88
C TRP A 79 -8.11 -3.59 -13.64
N ALA A 80 -8.52 -2.33 -13.76
CA ALA A 80 -8.77 -1.48 -12.59
C ALA A 80 -10.05 -1.95 -11.90
N MET A 81 -9.98 -3.07 -11.18
CA MET A 81 -11.09 -3.52 -10.35
C MET A 81 -11.19 -2.57 -9.16
N SER A 82 -12.14 -1.65 -9.22
CA SER A 82 -12.57 -0.93 -8.02
C SER A 82 -13.35 -1.91 -7.15
N PHE A 83 -12.65 -2.64 -6.27
CA PHE A 83 -13.29 -3.42 -5.21
C PHE A 83 -13.95 -2.54 -4.15
N LEU A 84 -13.66 -1.23 -4.18
CA LEU A 84 -14.38 -0.26 -3.39
C LEU A 84 -15.76 -0.10 -4.01
N ARG A 85 -16.79 -0.30 -3.18
CA ARG A 85 -18.16 0.07 -3.54
C ARG A 85 -18.12 1.51 -4.06
N GLY A 86 -18.91 1.79 -5.09
CA GLY A 86 -19.07 3.15 -5.62
C GLY A 86 -19.49 4.16 -4.54
N PRO A 87 -19.58 5.45 -4.89
CA PRO A 87 -19.85 6.51 -3.91
C PRO A 87 -21.07 6.19 -3.04
N MET A 88 -20.90 6.30 -1.72
CA MET A 88 -21.97 5.99 -0.77
C MET A 88 -23.14 6.95 -0.98
N THR A 89 -24.36 6.43 -1.05
CA THR A 89 -25.54 7.31 -1.05
C THR A 89 -25.63 8.03 0.30
N ARG A 90 -26.32 9.17 0.33
CA ARG A 90 -26.48 9.94 1.58
C ARG A 90 -27.13 9.13 2.70
N VAL A 91 -28.06 8.23 2.35
CA VAL A 91 -28.72 7.32 3.28
C VAL A 91 -27.73 6.28 3.84
N GLU A 92 -26.88 5.71 2.99
CA GLU A 92 -25.85 4.76 3.43
C GLU A 92 -24.79 5.43 4.30
N LEU A 93 -24.42 6.68 4.00
CA LEU A 93 -23.51 7.46 4.83
C LEU A 93 -24.07 7.71 6.22
N GLN A 94 -25.35 8.05 6.32
CA GLN A 94 -26.03 8.20 7.61
C GLN A 94 -26.05 6.88 8.38
N LYS A 95 -26.34 5.76 7.71
CA LYS A 95 -26.30 4.43 8.34
C LYS A 95 -24.91 4.07 8.84
N ALA A 96 -23.86 4.29 8.04
CA ALA A 96 -22.48 4.01 8.41
C ALA A 96 -22.00 4.88 9.59
N ARG A 97 -22.35 6.18 9.58
CA ARG A 97 -22.04 7.08 10.71
C ARG A 97 -22.72 6.61 12.00
N ARG A 98 -24.01 6.27 11.94
CA ARG A 98 -24.75 5.75 13.10
C ARG A 98 -24.20 4.42 13.60
N ALA A 99 -23.72 3.54 12.72
CA ALA A 99 -23.08 2.29 13.11
C ALA A 99 -21.77 2.56 13.86
N ARG A 100 -20.93 3.47 13.33
CA ARG A 100 -19.67 3.90 13.96
C ARG A 100 -19.89 4.54 15.33
N GLU A 101 -20.89 5.42 15.46
CA GLU A 101 -21.25 6.07 16.73
C GLU A 101 -21.73 5.06 17.78
N ARG A 102 -22.39 3.97 17.38
CA ARG A 102 -22.78 2.88 18.30
C ARG A 102 -21.57 2.06 18.76
N GLU A 103 -20.62 1.78 17.87
CA GLU A 103 -19.37 1.10 18.23
C GLU A 103 -18.53 1.96 19.19
N GLU A 104 -18.42 3.28 18.92
CA GLU A 104 -17.70 4.22 19.77
C GLU A 104 -18.42 4.47 21.11
N GLY A 105 -19.76 4.51 21.11
CA GLY A 105 -20.57 4.65 22.33
C GLY A 105 -20.62 3.39 23.21
N THR A 106 -20.38 2.21 22.63
CA THR A 106 -20.31 0.94 23.37
C THR A 106 -18.96 0.76 24.09
N GLY A 107 -17.91 1.48 23.67
CA GLY A 107 -16.60 1.47 24.35
C GLY A 107 -16.54 2.28 25.64
N ALA A 108 -17.55 3.10 25.95
CA ALA A 108 -17.56 3.97 27.13
C ALA A 108 -18.25 3.38 28.36
N VAL A 109 -18.86 2.19 28.27
CA VAL A 109 -19.57 1.55 29.39
C VAL A 109 -19.09 0.11 29.57
N GLY A 110 -17.88 -0.06 30.11
CA GLY A 110 -17.39 -1.38 30.47
C GLY A 110 -15.99 -1.37 31.09
N GLY A 111 -15.92 -1.30 32.42
CA GLY A 111 -14.75 -1.75 33.18
C GLY A 111 -14.13 -0.74 34.14
N ALA A 112 -14.87 -0.34 35.17
CA ALA A 112 -14.26 0.06 36.44
C ALA A 112 -14.18 -1.19 37.34
N GLU A 113 -12.98 -1.37 37.92
CA GLU A 113 -12.59 -2.29 39.01
C GLU A 113 -12.37 -3.77 38.58
N SER A 114 -11.26 -4.45 38.88
CA SER A 114 -10.31 -4.35 40.00
C SER A 114 -8.89 -4.85 39.63
N ASN A 115 -7.86 -4.19 40.18
CA ASN A 115 -6.47 -4.65 40.20
C ASN A 115 -6.29 -5.97 40.97
N SER A 116 -5.55 -6.90 40.40
CA SER A 116 -4.56 -7.72 41.13
C SER A 116 -3.56 -8.34 40.14
N ASP A 117 -2.34 -7.83 40.20
CA ASP A 117 -1.07 -8.57 40.09
C ASP A 117 -0.91 -9.59 38.94
N ILE A 118 -0.20 -9.18 37.89
CA ILE A 118 0.58 -10.11 37.06
C ILE A 118 2.00 -9.56 36.95
N GLU A 119 2.91 -10.24 37.65
CA GLU A 119 4.35 -10.04 37.62
C GLU A 119 4.90 -10.18 36.19
N MET A 120 5.80 -9.26 35.82
CA MET A 120 6.57 -9.35 34.59
C MET A 120 7.69 -10.39 34.74
N GLU A 121 7.52 -11.56 34.14
CA GLU A 121 8.65 -12.38 33.71
C GLU A 121 8.75 -12.37 32.19
N ASN A 122 9.82 -11.74 31.71
CA ASN A 122 10.31 -11.87 30.36
C ASN A 122 11.52 -12.80 30.39
N PRO A 123 11.43 -14.02 29.82
CA PRO A 123 12.62 -14.69 29.35
C PRO A 123 12.43 -15.15 27.89
N THR A 124 13.21 -14.53 27.02
CA THR A 124 13.78 -15.12 25.79
C THR A 124 13.16 -16.42 25.26
N GLY A 125 12.43 -16.32 24.15
CA GLY A 125 12.06 -17.46 23.32
C GLY A 125 11.82 -17.03 21.87
N ARG A 126 12.77 -17.31 20.96
CA ARG A 126 12.55 -17.20 19.52
C ARG A 126 11.30 -17.99 19.14
N VAL A 127 10.32 -17.35 18.51
CA VAL A 127 9.26 -18.05 17.79
C VAL A 127 9.44 -17.79 16.30
N ALA A 128 9.93 -18.80 15.58
CA ALA A 128 9.92 -18.84 14.13
C ALA A 128 8.46 -18.89 13.66
N ALA A 129 8.01 -17.88 12.92
CA ALA A 129 6.71 -17.90 12.26
C ALA A 129 6.77 -18.84 11.04
N ASN A 130 6.33 -20.08 11.24
CA ASN A 130 6.06 -21.03 10.18
C ASN A 130 4.88 -20.52 9.33
N TYR A 131 5.17 -19.90 8.18
CA TYR A 131 4.14 -19.71 7.14
C TYR A 131 3.82 -21.07 6.53
N ARG A 132 2.74 -21.67 7.03
CA ARG A 132 2.14 -22.88 6.46
C ARG A 132 1.64 -22.54 5.06
N THR A 133 2.39 -22.94 4.04
CA THR A 133 1.99 -22.81 2.64
C THR A 133 0.73 -23.65 2.43
N GLY A 134 -0.43 -23.00 2.31
CA GLY A 134 -1.66 -23.67 1.89
C GLY A 134 -1.51 -24.24 0.46
N PRO A 135 -2.31 -25.23 0.08
CA PRO A 135 -2.21 -25.81 -1.26
C PRO A 135 -2.45 -24.73 -2.32
N ASN A 136 -1.53 -24.70 -3.29
CA ASN A 136 -1.52 -23.80 -4.43
C ASN A 136 -2.90 -23.84 -5.13
N PRO A 137 -3.61 -22.71 -5.32
CA PRO A 137 -4.89 -22.73 -6.00
C PRO A 137 -4.67 -23.20 -7.45
N ARG A 138 -5.32 -24.31 -7.82
CA ARG A 138 -5.36 -24.77 -9.21
C ARG A 138 -6.17 -23.75 -10.02
N PHE A 139 -5.50 -23.00 -10.88
CA PHE A 139 -6.17 -22.17 -11.89
C PHE A 139 -6.90 -23.07 -12.90
N PRO A 140 -8.14 -22.73 -13.30
CA PRO A 140 -8.81 -23.40 -14.41
C PRO A 140 -7.99 -23.21 -15.69
N ALA A 141 -7.84 -24.28 -16.48
CA ALA A 141 -7.11 -24.28 -17.74
C ALA A 141 -7.63 -23.19 -18.70
N GLU A 142 -6.68 -22.51 -19.34
CA GLU A 142 -6.87 -21.40 -20.26
C GLU A 142 -7.82 -21.77 -21.40
N ARG A 143 -8.96 -21.06 -21.51
CA ARG A 143 -9.64 -20.90 -22.80
C ARG A 143 -9.03 -19.69 -23.49
N GLY A 144 -8.22 -19.98 -24.51
CA GLY A 144 -7.50 -19.00 -25.30
C GLY A 144 -8.42 -17.95 -25.93
N TYR A 145 -7.91 -16.72 -25.95
CA TYR A 145 -8.34 -15.68 -26.87
C TYR A 145 -7.08 -15.19 -27.59
N GLY A 146 -6.94 -15.56 -28.87
CA GLY A 146 -6.02 -14.89 -29.78
C GLY A 146 -6.52 -13.49 -30.12
N PRO A 147 -5.63 -12.58 -30.55
CA PRO A 147 -6.01 -11.19 -30.85
C PRO A 147 -6.80 -11.08 -32.17
N PRO A 148 -7.63 -10.02 -32.33
CA PRO A 148 -8.33 -9.71 -33.57
C PRO A 148 -7.41 -9.17 -34.68
#